data_AF-A0A6B0XJ22-F1
#
_entry.id   AF-A0A6B0XJ22-F1
#
_cell.length_a   1.000
_cell.length_b   1.000
_cell.length_c   1.000
_cell.angle_alpha   90.00
_cell.angle_beta   90.00
_cell.angle_gamma   90.00
#
_symmetry.space_group_name_H-M   'P 1'
#
loop_
_entity.id
_entity.type
_entity.pdbx_description
1 polymer ?
#
loop_
_entity_poly.entity_id
_entity_poly.type
_entity_poly.pdbx_seq_one_letter_code
_entity_poly.pdbx_strand_id
1 'polypeptide(L)' 'MSEKIQPLPKNTGCIHEGYFFIFKSGEKYRWRYMFEGKRVVRNEKGRESKEECLAEIKTMRGCAGAPVYEDE' A
#
# COMPACT_ATOMS: atom_id res chain seq x y z
N MET A 1 0.14 18.84 -11.42
CA MET A 1 -0.89 18.91 -10.37
C MET A 1 -0.57 17.84 -9.33
N SER A 2 -0.23 18.24 -8.11
CA SER A 2 0.42 17.36 -7.13
C SER A 2 -0.54 16.36 -6.47
N GLU A 3 -0.17 15.08 -6.52
CA GLU A 3 -0.86 13.96 -5.87
C GLU A 3 -0.75 14.07 -4.33
N LYS A 4 -1.89 14.22 -3.65
CA LYS A 4 -1.96 14.09 -2.19
C LYS A 4 -2.09 12.61 -1.82
N ILE A 5 -0.98 11.90 -1.75
CA ILE A 5 -0.91 10.66 -0.97
C ILE A 5 -1.19 11.07 0.47
N GLN A 6 -2.32 10.63 1.05
CA GLN A 6 -2.66 10.97 2.43
C GLN A 6 -1.58 10.39 3.35
N PRO A 7 -0.90 11.23 4.16
CA PRO A 7 0.12 10.72 5.07
C PRO A 7 -0.55 9.82 6.10
N LEU A 8 0.10 8.68 6.39
CA LEU A 8 -0.25 7.82 7.52
C LEU A 8 -0.34 8.68 8.80
N PRO A 9 -1.33 8.45 9.69
CA PRO A 9 -1.41 9.18 10.94
C PRO A 9 -0.09 9.01 11.71
N LYS A 10 0.46 10.14 12.20
CA LYS A 10 1.80 10.27 12.81
C LYS A 10 2.10 9.35 14.01
N ASN A 11 1.12 8.57 14.46
CA ASN A 11 1.24 7.61 15.57
C ASN A 11 1.06 6.14 15.14
N THR A 12 0.94 5.88 13.84
CA THR A 12 1.15 4.52 13.32
C THR A 12 2.66 4.43 13.16
N GLY A 13 3.37 4.08 14.23
CA GLY A 13 4.64 3.40 14.03
C GLY A 13 4.35 2.33 12.98
N CYS A 14 4.99 2.36 11.82
CA CYS A 14 4.87 1.24 10.90
C CYS A 14 5.51 0.08 11.64
N ILE A 15 4.68 -0.64 12.38
CA ILE A 15 5.03 -1.80 13.14
C ILE A 15 5.44 -2.79 12.05
N HIS A 16 6.68 -3.30 12.11
CA HIS A 16 7.24 -4.22 11.11
C HIS A 16 6.41 -5.53 10.94
N GLU A 17 5.26 -5.65 11.60
CA GLU A 17 4.37 -6.82 11.62
C GLU A 17 3.20 -6.72 10.62
N GLY A 18 3.09 -5.62 9.85
CA GLY A 18 2.08 -5.50 8.79
C GLY A 18 2.61 -5.93 7.40
N TYR A 19 1.70 -6.12 6.45
CA TYR A 19 2.02 -6.49 5.07
C TYR A 19 1.20 -5.71 4.05
N PHE A 20 1.77 -5.52 2.86
CA PHE A 20 1.05 -4.98 1.72
C PHE A 20 0.46 -6.10 0.88
N PHE A 21 -0.74 -5.88 0.36
CA PHE A 21 -1.41 -6.80 -0.54
C PHE A 21 -1.80 -6.06 -1.82
N ILE A 22 -1.23 -6.46 -2.95
CA ILE A 22 -1.57 -5.93 -4.27
C ILE A 22 -2.58 -6.87 -4.92
N PHE A 23 -3.67 -6.30 -5.44
CA PHE A 23 -4.75 -7.03 -6.08
C PHE A 23 -5.30 -6.25 -7.26
N LYS A 24 -5.80 -6.97 -8.26
CA LYS A 24 -6.44 -6.36 -9.43
C LYS A 24 -7.92 -6.15 -9.14
N SER A 25 -8.41 -4.94 -9.43
CA SER A 25 -9.82 -4.56 -9.27
C SER A 25 -10.33 -3.97 -10.57
N GLY A 26 -10.91 -4.81 -11.42
CA GLY A 26 -11.24 -4.47 -12.81
C GLY A 26 -9.97 -4.36 -13.64
N GLU A 27 -9.77 -3.22 -14.31
CA GLU A 27 -8.58 -2.96 -15.13
C GLU A 27 -7.41 -2.36 -14.35
N LYS A 28 -7.61 -1.99 -13.08
CA LYS A 28 -6.59 -1.30 -12.27
C LYS A 28 -6.07 -2.18 -11.15
N TYR A 29 -4.77 -2.10 -10.90
CA TYR A 29 -4.12 -2.66 -9.72
C TYR A 29 -4.31 -1.74 -8.52
N ARG A 30 -4.59 -2.31 -7.36
CA ARG A 30 -4.72 -1.58 -6.10
C ARG A 30 -3.90 -2.29 -5.07
N TRP A 31 -3.44 -1.54 -4.07
CA TRP A 31 -2.79 -2.12 -2.91
C TRP A 31 -3.51 -1.74 -1.63
N ARG A 32 -3.38 -2.59 -0.61
CA ARG A 32 -3.83 -2.31 0.76
C ARG A 32 -2.75 -2.71 1.75
N TYR A 33 -2.64 -1.97 2.84
CA TYR A 33 -1.80 -2.32 3.97
C TYR A 33 -2.67 -2.97 5.05
N MET A 34 -2.25 -4.13 5.52
CA MET A 34 -2.89 -4.91 6.56
C MET A 34 -1.95 -4.97 7.77
N PHE A 35 -2.47 -4.75 8.97
CA PHE A 35 -1.75 -4.86 10.24
C PHE A 35 -2.67 -5.55 11.25
N GLU A 36 -2.17 -6.58 11.95
CA GLU A 36 -2.98 -7.43 12.86
C GLU A 36 -4.28 -7.95 12.24
N GLY A 37 -4.25 -8.32 10.96
CA GLY A 37 -5.43 -8.79 10.22
C GLY A 37 -6.48 -7.70 9.91
N LYS A 38 -6.21 -6.44 10.28
CA LYS A 38 -7.07 -5.28 9.98
C LYS A 38 -6.52 -4.49 8.81
N ARG A 39 -7.43 -4.00 7.96
CA ARG A 39 -7.08 -3.07 6.88
C ARG A 39 -6.80 -1.69 7.45
N VAL A 40 -5.56 -1.23 7.32
CA VAL A 40 -5.14 0.10 7.83
C VAL A 40 -5.17 1.13 6.71
N VAL A 41 -4.60 0.80 5.54
CA VAL A 41 -4.56 1.72 4.39
C VAL A 41 -4.99 1.01 3.13
N ARG A 42 -5.57 1.75 2.19
CA ARG A 42 -5.89 1.29 0.85
C ARG A 42 -5.57 2.36 -0.18
N ASN A 43 -5.01 1.95 -1.30
CA ASN A 43 -4.94 2.77 -2.49
C ASN A 43 -6.31 2.81 -3.18
N GLU A 44 -6.96 3.98 -3.16
CA GLU A 44 -8.27 4.16 -3.78
C GLU A 44 -8.19 4.44 -5.28
N LYS A 45 -7.11 5.10 -5.73
CA LYS A 45 -6.93 5.56 -7.11
C LYS A 45 -6.77 4.40 -8.09
N GLY A 46 -6.09 3.35 -7.64
CA GLY A 46 -5.61 2.26 -8.48
C GLY A 46 -4.60 2.73 -9.51
N ARG A 47 -3.75 1.82 -9.95
CA ARG A 47 -2.69 2.03 -10.92
C ARG A 47 -2.89 1.12 -12.12
N GLU A 48 -2.29 1.49 -13.26
CA GLU A 48 -2.40 0.70 -14.48
C GLU A 48 -1.52 -0.55 -14.40
N SER A 49 -0.43 -0.45 -13.62
CA SER A 49 0.53 -1.54 -13.45
C SER A 49 0.82 -1.86 -11.98
N LYS A 50 1.19 -3.12 -11.75
CA LYS A 50 1.70 -3.61 -10.45
C LYS A 50 2.95 -2.86 -10.03
N GLU A 51 3.83 -2.55 -10.97
CA GLU A 51 5.10 -1.84 -10.72
C GLU A 51 4.89 -0.44 -10.13
N GLU A 52 3.86 0.28 -10.58
CA GLU A 52 3.50 1.57 -10.01
C GLU A 52 3.03 1.43 -8.55
N CYS A 53 2.24 0.38 -8.26
CA CYS A 53 1.83 0.07 -6.89
C CYS A 53 3.05 -0.21 -6.00
N LEU A 54 4.02 -0.98 -6.50
CA LEU A 54 5.26 -1.29 -5.79
C LEU A 54 6.12 -0.04 -5.57
N ALA A 55 6.22 0.84 -6.57
CA ALA A 55 6.93 2.10 -6.44
C ALA A 55 6.31 2.99 -5.35
N GLU A 56 4.97 3.11 -5.31
CA GLU A 56 4.27 3.82 -4.25
C GLU A 56 4.53 3.21 -2.87
N ILE A 57 4.43 1.89 -2.74
CA ILE A 57 4.73 1.17 -1.49
C ILE A 57 6.15 1.45 -1.02
N LYS A 58 7.14 1.41 -1.92
CA LYS A 58 8.54 1.72 -1.60
C LYS A 58 8.73 3.16 -1.13
N THR A 59 7.92 4.10 -1.60
CA THR A 59 7.97 5.50 -1.16
C THR A 59 7.29 5.77 0.18
N MET A 60 6.49 4.83 0.70
CA MET A 60 5.86 4.99 2.01
C MET A 60 6.89 4.88 3.14
N ARG A 61 7.29 6.04 3.65
CA ARG A 61 8.14 6.17 4.83
C ARG A 61 7.50 5.47 6.03
N GLY A 62 8.31 4.66 6.73
CA GLY A 62 7.92 3.85 7.87
C GLY A 62 7.67 2.38 7.50
N CYS A 63 7.09 2.11 6.35
CA CYS A 63 6.71 0.75 5.95
C CYS A 63 7.68 0.16 4.90
N ALA A 64 8.84 0.81 4.72
CA ALA A 64 9.95 0.33 3.93
C ALA A 64 10.49 -0.98 4.55
N GLY A 65 10.23 -2.11 3.88
CA GLY A 65 10.63 -3.43 4.35
C GLY A 65 9.47 -4.34 4.78
N ALA A 66 8.23 -3.84 4.82
CA ALA A 66 7.07 -4.71 5.02
C ALA A 66 6.92 -5.67 3.82
N PRO A 67 6.61 -6.96 4.06
CA PRO A 67 6.40 -7.92 2.98
C PRO A 67 5.24 -7.49 2.09
N VAL A 68 5.40 -7.73 0.79
CA VAL A 68 4.37 -7.47 -0.22
C VAL A 68 3.91 -8.79 -0.79
N TYR A 69 2.61 -9.02 -0.75
CA TYR A 69 1.94 -10.19 -1.30
C TYR A 69 1.08 -9.78 -2.49
N GLU A 70 0.92 -10.68 -3.45
CA GLU A 70 0.14 -10.48 -4.65
C GLU A 70 -0.89 -11.59 -4.81
N ASP A 71 -2.09 -11.24 -5.26
CA ASP A 71 -3.07 -12.21 -5.77
C ASP A 71 -2.74 -12.46 -7.26
N GLU A 72 -2.53 -13.72 -7.64
CA GLU A 72 -2.25 -14.14 -9.03
C GLU A 72 -3.45 -13.93 -9.95
#